data_AF-A0A9N9IZD5-F1
#
_entry.id   AF-A0A9N9IZD5-F1
#
_cell.length_a   1.000
_cell.length_b   1.000
_cell.length_c   1.000
_cell.angle_alpha   90.00
_cell.angle_beta   90.00
_cell.angle_gamma   90.00
#
_symmetry.space_group_name_H-M   'P 1'
#
loop_
_entity.id
_entity.type
_entity.pdbx_description
1 polymer ?
#
loop_
_entity_poly.entity_id
_entity_poly.type
_entity_poly.pdbx_seq_one_letter_code
_entity_poly.pdbx_strand_id
1 'polypeptide(L)' 'WVCANCKTSNTPGWRAGESPDQKLCNACGLYFAKYKAHRPEHLWNNLRNKTA' A
#
# COMPACT_ATOMS: atom_id res chain seq x y z
N TRP A 1 -4.83 -11.18 -3.67
CA TRP A 1 -4.41 -9.87 -4.22
C TRP A 1 -3.47 -9.26 -3.19
N VAL A 2 -2.33 -8.73 -3.63
CA VAL A 2 -1.25 -8.25 -2.74
C VAL A 2 -0.82 -6.86 -3.18
N CYS A 3 -0.70 -5.92 -2.25
CA CYS A 3 -0.26 -4.56 -2.54
C CYS A 3 1.16 -4.57 -3.12
N ALA A 4 1.37 -3.94 -4.27
CA ALA A 4 2.68 -3.87 -4.92
C ALA A 4 3.74 -3.18 -4.03
N ASN A 5 3.32 -2.22 -3.19
CA ASN A 5 4.18 -1.46 -2.29
C ASN A 5 4.37 -2.16 -0.93
N CYS A 6 3.36 -2.15 -0.05
CA CYS A 6 3.50 -2.66 1.33
C CYS A 6 3.20 -4.16 1.52
N LYS A 7 2.99 -4.92 0.43
CA LYS A 7 2.68 -6.36 0.42
C LYS A 7 1.50 -6.81 1.29
N THR A 8 0.61 -5.89 1.69
CA THR A 8 -0.62 -6.26 2.40
C THR A 8 -1.58 -7.01 1.49
N SER A 9 -2.19 -8.06 2.04
CA SER A 9 -3.36 -8.73 1.46
C SER A 9 -4.67 -8.25 2.08
N ASN A 10 -4.61 -7.59 3.24
CA ASN A 10 -5.76 -7.02 3.92
C ASN A 10 -5.84 -5.51 3.65
N THR A 11 -6.92 -5.08 3.01
CA THR A 11 -7.21 -3.67 2.71
C THR A 11 -8.71 -3.50 2.48
N PRO A 12 -9.32 -2.40 2.95
CA PRO A 12 -10.74 -2.13 2.73
C PRO A 12 -11.06 -1.76 1.26
N GLY A 13 -10.03 -1.50 0.46
CA GLY A 13 -10.18 -1.21 -0.97
C GLY A 13 -8.84 -1.30 -1.71
N TRP A 14 -8.91 -1.65 -2.98
CA TRP A 14 -7.77 -1.70 -3.90
C TRP A 14 -7.79 -0.46 -4.80
N ARG A 15 -6.62 0.11 -5.07
CA ARG A 15 -6.42 1.25 -5.96
C ARG A 15 -5.44 0.85 -7.07
N ALA A 16 -5.61 1.44 -8.26
CA ALA A 16 -4.60 1.37 -9.30
C ALA A 16 -3.38 2.21 -8.89
N GLY A 17 -2.18 1.68 -9.13
CA GLY A 17 -0.92 2.37 -9.01
C GLY A 17 -0.61 3.16 -10.27
N GLU A 18 0.68 3.41 -10.51
CA GLU A 18 1.13 4.15 -11.69
C GLU A 18 0.88 3.39 -12.99
N SER A 19 0.97 2.07 -12.94
CA SER A 19 0.64 1.18 -14.06
C SER A 19 -0.65 0.39 -13.76
N PRO A 20 -1.43 0.01 -14.79
CA PRO A 20 -2.63 -0.82 -14.65
C PRO A 20 -2.39 -2.14 -13.88
N ASP A 21 -1.19 -2.70 -14.01
CA ASP A 21 -0.79 -3.95 -13.36
C ASP A 21 -0.40 -3.77 -11.89
N GLN A 22 -0.06 -2.54 -11.47
CA GLN A 22 0.30 -2.25 -10.09
C GLN A 22 -0.95 -2.02 -9.26
N LYS A 23 -1.28 -2.96 -8.38
CA LYS A 23 -2.38 -2.82 -7.42
C LYS A 23 -1.84 -2.34 -6.08
N LEU A 24 -2.33 -1.21 -5.62
CA LEU A 24 -2.00 -0.64 -4.32
C LEU A 24 -3.16 -0.85 -3.34
N CYS A 25 -2.85 -1.05 -2.07
CA CYS A 25 -3.87 -0.98 -1.03
C CYS A 25 -4.36 0.46 -0.85
N ASN A 26 -5.47 0.66 -0.15
CA ASN A 26 -6.06 1.99 0.04
C ASN A 26 -5.05 2.99 0.61
N ALA A 27 -4.29 2.62 1.63
CA ALA A 27 -3.28 3.49 2.24
C ALA A 27 -2.13 3.84 1.29
N CYS A 28 -1.60 2.87 0.53
CA CYS A 28 -0.50 3.11 -0.41
C CYS A 28 -0.97 3.91 -1.63
N GLY A 29 -2.17 3.65 -2.15
CA GLY A 29 -2.72 4.38 -3.28
C GLY A 29 -3.08 5.82 -2.94
N LEU A 30 -3.62 6.08 -1.74
CA LEU A 30 -3.86 7.45 -1.26
C LEU A 30 -2.56 8.23 -1.05
N TYR A 31 -1.52 7.56 -0.51
CA TYR A 31 -0.20 8.17 -0.37
C TYR A 31 0.38 8.51 -1.75
N PHE A 32 0.34 7.57 -2.69
CA PHE A 32 0.83 7.78 -4.05
C PHE A 32 0.07 8.90 -4.79
N ALA A 33 -1.25 8.98 -4.62
CA ALA A 33 -2.05 10.06 -5.23
C ALA A 33 -1.63 11.45 -4.73
N LYS A 34 -1.27 11.57 -3.45
CA LYS A 34 -0.88 12.85 -2.82
C LYS A 34 0.58 13.23 -3.08
N TYR A 35 1.51 12.29 -2.91
CA TYR A 35 2.94 12.58 -2.91
C TYR A 35 3.65 12.16 -4.21
N LYS A 36 2.94 11.48 -5.13
CA LYS A 36 3.51 10.89 -6.35
C LYS A 36 4.73 10.00 -6.08
N ALA A 37 4.75 9.38 -4.90
CA ALA A 37 5.85 8.57 -4.41
C ALA A 37 5.30 7.35 -3.67
N HIS A 38 6.10 6.29 -3.61
CA HIS A 38 5.79 5.09 -2.87
C HIS A 38 5.71 5.37 -1.36
N ARG A 39 4.72 4.76 -0.69
CA ARG A 39 4.55 4.91 0.76
C ARG A 39 5.79 4.34 1.45
N PRO A 40 6.51 5.10 2.28
CA PRO A 40 7.71 4.63 2.94
C PRO A 40 7.38 3.54 3.97
N GLU A 41 8.34 2.63 4.16
CA GLU A 41 8.17 1.40 4.95
C GLU A 41 7.79 1.66 6.41
N HIS A 42 8.38 2.67 7.05
CA HIS A 42 8.07 3.03 8.44
C HIS A 42 6.61 3.45 8.67
N LEU A 43 5.88 3.81 7.61
CA LEU A 43 4.44 4.10 7.69
C LEU A 43 3.60 2.85 7.46
N TRP A 44 4.16 1.72 7.05
CA TRP A 44 3.40 0.49 6.83
C TRP A 44 2.94 -0.07 8.17
N ASN A 45 1.76 0.39 8.63
CA ASN A 45 1.12 -0.05 9.87
C ASN A 45 0.99 -1.58 9.99
N ASN A 46 1.10 -2.31 8.88
CA ASN A 46 1.03 -3.77 8.83
C ASN A 46 2.31 -4.46 9.35
N LEU A 47 3.40 -3.72 9.59
CA LEU A 47 4.62 -4.25 10.23
C LEU A 47 4.54 -4.25 11.77
N ARG A 48 3.64 -3.47 12.38
CA ARG A 48 3.52 -3.40 13.85
C ARG A 48 2.75 -4.56 14.48
N ASN A 49 2.00 -5.33 13.69
CA ASN A 49 1.20 -6.46 14.20
C ASN A 49 1.86 -7.83 13.99
N LYS A 50 3.17 -7.89 13.72
CA LYS A 50 3.95 -9.14 13.66
C LYS A 50 4.91 -9.35 14.85
N THR A 51 4.81 -8.53 15.89
CA THR A 51 5.53 -8.71 17.14
C THR A 51 4.55 -8.66 18.31
N ALA A 52 3.85 -9.78 18.51
CA ALA A 52 3.36 -10.30 19.78
C ALA A 52 2.90 -11.74 19.57
#